data_AF-G0NL61-F1
#
_entry.id   AF-G0NL61-F1
#
_cell.length_a   1.000
_cell.length_b   1.000
_cell.length_c   1.000
_cell.angle_alpha   90.00
_cell.angle_beta   90.00
_cell.angle_gamma   90.00
#
_symmetry.space_group_name_H-M   'P 1'
#
loop_
_entity.id
_entity.type
_entity.pdbx_description
1 polymer ?
#
loop_
_entity_poly.entity_id
_entity_poly.type
_entity_poly.pdbx_seq_one_letter_code
_entity_poly.pdbx_strand_id
1 'polypeptide(L)'
;MYDIDFSIAYWLSTYYHFVGVISLVMDMFSIYLIVFQSDKIDDFRYFLLNFQVACAFTDFHLTGLTQPVPLYPLLAGYVMGVGARFGVTTHFAMTGISFFFSYQIGAMIICFVRKHQSIAGTLKRYLIPKFLLFFMLLYFVTFVLSVPGILSTLNIPESQKLEFVKLVRPQAL
;
A
#
# COMPACT_ATOMS: atom_id res chain seq x y z
N MET A 1 26.22 3.06 23.33
CA MET A 1 24.83 3.49 23.57
C MET A 1 24.41 4.15 22.27
N TYR A 2 23.46 3.59 21.53
CA TYR A 2 22.98 4.21 20.29
C TYR A 2 22.01 5.31 20.69
N ASP A 3 22.40 6.57 20.49
CA ASP A 3 21.50 7.69 20.74
C ASP A 3 20.40 7.68 19.68
N ILE A 4 19.15 7.65 20.14
CA ILE A 4 17.98 7.68 19.27
C ILE A 4 17.82 9.12 18.80
N ASP A 5 18.08 9.36 17.52
CA ASP A 5 17.89 10.68 16.93
C ASP A 5 16.42 10.90 16.57
N PHE A 6 15.77 11.80 17.30
CA PHE A 6 14.40 12.26 17.04
C PHE A 6 14.38 13.50 16.14
N SER A 7 15.51 13.86 15.51
CA SER A 7 15.54 14.95 14.54
C SER A 7 14.52 14.71 13.43
N ILE A 8 13.87 15.79 13.02
CA ILE A 8 12.92 15.73 11.90
C ILE A 8 13.74 15.44 10.64
N ALA A 9 13.49 14.28 10.04
CA ALA A 9 14.19 13.83 8.83
C ALA A 9 13.67 14.59 7.59
N TYR A 10 13.96 15.89 7.51
CA TYR A 10 13.58 16.73 6.36
C TYR A 10 14.12 16.19 5.05
N TRP A 11 15.33 15.60 5.07
CA TRP A 11 15.91 14.94 3.90
C TRP A 11 15.03 13.79 3.38
N LEU A 12 14.42 13.02 4.29
CA LEU A 12 13.56 11.88 3.97
C LEU A 12 12.22 12.35 3.41
N SER A 13 11.65 13.43 3.96
CA SER A 13 10.44 14.05 3.38
C SER A 13 10.71 14.59 1.97
N THR A 14 11.84 15.25 1.72
CA THR A 14 12.23 15.70 0.38
C THR A 14 12.42 14.52 -0.57
N TYR A 15 13.04 13.44 -0.11
CA TYR A 15 13.20 12.20 -0.87
C TYR A 15 11.84 11.59 -1.25
N TYR A 16 10.89 11.51 -0.30
CA TYR A 16 9.53 11.04 -0.59
C TYR A 16 8.83 11.86 -1.67
N HIS A 17 8.94 13.19 -1.63
CA HIS A 17 8.35 14.04 -2.67
C HIS A 17 8.97 13.76 -4.05
N PHE A 18 10.30 13.65 -4.13
CA PHE A 18 10.99 13.41 -5.40
C PHE A 18 10.61 12.05 -6.00
N VAL A 19 10.69 10.98 -5.20
CA VAL A 19 10.32 9.63 -5.63
C VAL A 19 8.83 9.57 -5.98
N GLY A 20 7.97 10.15 -5.15
CA GLY A 20 6.53 10.17 -5.38
C GLY A 20 6.13 10.86 -6.68
N VAL A 21 6.75 12.00 -7.01
CA VAL A 21 6.50 12.70 -8.29
C VAL A 21 6.91 11.83 -9.47
N ILE A 22 8.09 11.20 -9.41
CA ILE A 22 8.57 10.32 -10.48
C ILE A 22 7.62 9.13 -10.66
N SER A 23 7.24 8.47 -9.58
CA SER A 23 6.34 7.32 -9.66
C SER A 23 4.96 7.69 -10.20
N LEU A 24 4.38 8.80 -9.75
CA LEU A 24 3.09 9.29 -10.27
C LEU A 24 3.15 9.59 -11.76
N VAL A 25 4.24 10.19 -12.26
CA VAL A 25 4.43 10.43 -13.70
C VAL A 25 4.47 9.10 -14.46
N MET A 26 5.17 8.10 -13.95
CA MET A 26 5.27 6.78 -14.56
C MET A 26 3.94 6.02 -14.56
N ASP A 27 3.17 6.09 -13.47
CA ASP A 27 1.85 5.48 -13.38
C ASP A 27 0.86 6.16 -14.34
N MET A 28 0.86 7.49 -14.38
CA MET A 28 0.03 8.26 -15.32
C MET A 28 0.39 7.98 -16.78
N PHE A 29 1.69 7.85 -17.09
CA PHE A 29 2.15 7.44 -18.42
C PHE A 29 1.69 6.02 -18.75
N SER A 30 1.76 5.08 -17.80
CA SER A 30 1.27 3.72 -17.98
C SER A 30 -0.24 3.68 -18.24
N ILE A 31 -1.02 4.46 -17.48
CA ILE A 31 -2.46 4.61 -17.69
C ILE A 31 -2.75 5.18 -19.08
N TYR A 32 -2.01 6.21 -19.50
CA TYR A 32 -2.14 6.81 -20.83
C TYR A 32 -1.92 5.77 -21.94
N LEU A 33 -0.84 4.98 -21.84
CA LEU A 33 -0.56 3.92 -22.82
C LEU A 33 -1.67 2.85 -22.86
N ILE A 34 -2.21 2.46 -21.71
CA ILE A 34 -3.29 1.45 -21.63
C ILE A 34 -4.60 1.98 -22.21
N VAL A 35 -4.93 3.26 -22.03
CA VAL A 35 -6.19 3.84 -22.49
C VAL A 35 -6.14 4.22 -23.96
N PHE A 36 -5.08 4.93 -24.40
CA PHE A 36 -5.06 5.59 -25.70
C PHE A 36 -4.25 4.84 -26.77
N GLN A 37 -3.19 4.11 -26.38
CA GLN A 37 -2.31 3.44 -27.34
C GLN A 37 -2.74 1.98 -27.61
N SER A 38 -3.80 1.52 -26.95
CA SER A 38 -4.26 0.14 -27.00
C SER A 38 -5.44 0.00 -27.98
N ASP A 39 -5.21 -0.66 -29.12
CA ASP A 39 -6.18 -0.77 -30.23
C ASP A 39 -7.55 -1.38 -29.84
N LYS A 40 -7.57 -2.27 -28.84
CA LYS A 40 -8.79 -2.87 -28.26
C LYS A 40 -8.57 -3.12 -26.77
N ILE A 41 -9.46 -2.61 -25.93
CA ILE A 41 -9.44 -2.94 -24.51
C ILE A 41 -10.01 -4.35 -24.35
N ASP A 42 -9.14 -5.31 -24.07
CA ASP A 42 -9.51 -6.66 -23.68
C ASP A 42 -9.71 -6.74 -22.15
N ASP A 43 -10.28 -7.84 -21.66
CA ASP A 43 -10.45 -8.04 -20.22
C ASP A 43 -9.14 -7.85 -19.44
N PHE A 44 -8.01 -8.33 -19.98
CA PHE A 44 -6.71 -8.24 -19.31
C PHE A 44 -6.28 -6.78 -19.08
N ARG A 45 -6.48 -5.92 -20.07
CA ARG A 45 -6.18 -4.48 -19.98
C ARG A 45 -7.03 -3.78 -18.93
N TYR A 46 -8.27 -4.19 -18.68
CA TYR A 46 -9.07 -3.65 -17.57
C TYR A 46 -8.45 -3.96 -16.20
N PHE A 47 -7.96 -5.19 -15.98
CA PHE A 47 -7.24 -5.53 -14.74
C PHE A 47 -5.93 -4.75 -14.62
N LEU A 48 -5.20 -4.60 -15.73
CA LEU A 48 -3.96 -3.84 -15.75
C LEU A 48 -4.21 -2.34 -15.45
N LEU A 49 -5.26 -1.76 -16.02
CA LEU A 49 -5.67 -0.38 -15.73
C LEU A 49 -6.04 -0.21 -14.25
N ASN A 50 -6.83 -1.13 -13.69
CA ASN A 50 -7.18 -1.12 -12.28
C ASN A 50 -5.93 -1.19 -11.38
N PHE A 51 -4.96 -2.04 -11.71
CA PHE A 51 -3.68 -2.12 -11.01
C PHE A 51 -2.92 -0.80 -11.07
N GLN A 52 -2.78 -0.17 -12.25
CA GLN A 52 -2.04 1.10 -12.35
C GLN A 52 -2.73 2.26 -11.65
N VAL A 53 -4.06 2.31 -11.68
CA VAL A 53 -4.83 3.29 -10.89
C VAL A 53 -4.60 3.06 -9.39
N ALA A 54 -4.56 1.80 -8.95
CA ALA A 54 -4.26 1.46 -7.57
C ALA A 54 -2.85 1.89 -7.16
N CYS A 55 -1.83 1.66 -8.00
CA CYS A 55 -0.46 2.12 -7.79
C CYS A 55 -0.42 3.65 -7.60
N ALA A 56 -1.05 4.41 -8.51
CA ALA A 56 -1.07 5.86 -8.43
C ALA A 56 -1.70 6.36 -7.13
N PHE A 57 -2.79 5.73 -6.68
CA PHE A 57 -3.43 6.06 -5.39
C PHE A 57 -2.54 5.69 -4.20
N THR A 58 -1.92 4.52 -4.21
CA THR A 58 -0.99 4.08 -3.15
C THR A 58 0.18 5.04 -3.04
N ASP A 59 0.77 5.44 -4.17
CA ASP A 59 1.92 6.32 -4.20
C ASP A 59 1.56 7.72 -3.73
N PHE A 60 0.40 8.25 -4.14
CA PHE A 60 -0.11 9.51 -3.60
C PHE A 60 -0.36 9.43 -2.08
N HIS A 61 -0.94 8.33 -1.60
CA HIS A 61 -1.20 8.11 -0.17
C HIS A 61 0.10 8.01 0.63
N LEU A 62 1.08 7.27 0.14
CA LEU A 62 2.36 7.03 0.81
C LEU A 62 3.25 8.28 0.80
N THR A 63 3.44 8.88 -0.37
CA THR A 63 4.45 9.93 -0.58
C THR A 63 3.91 11.35 -0.39
N GLY A 64 2.59 11.55 -0.52
CA GLY A 64 1.95 12.85 -0.31
C GLY A 64 1.24 12.94 1.04
N LEU A 65 0.29 12.03 1.29
CA LEU A 65 -0.58 12.13 2.47
C LEU A 65 0.08 11.70 3.77
N THR A 66 0.80 10.57 3.78
CA THR A 66 1.28 9.96 5.03
C THR A 66 2.75 10.27 5.30
N GLN A 67 3.65 10.07 4.34
CA GLN A 67 5.11 10.17 4.51
C GLN A 67 5.59 9.55 5.83
N PRO A 68 5.47 8.21 5.98
CA PRO A 68 5.82 7.54 7.21
C PRO A 68 7.33 7.62 7.46
N VAL A 69 7.72 8.06 8.65
CA VAL A 69 9.11 8.12 9.11
C VAL A 69 9.31 7.06 10.18
N PRO A 70 10.02 5.95 9.89
CA PRO A 70 10.34 4.94 10.89
C PRO A 70 11.42 5.46 11.86
N LEU A 71 11.24 5.19 13.15
CA LEU A 71 12.17 5.56 14.22
C LEU A 71 13.05 4.37 14.59
N TYR A 72 14.08 4.08 13.79
CA TYR A 72 15.00 3.00 14.12
C TYR A 72 15.82 3.31 15.39
N PRO A 73 16.08 2.31 16.27
CA PRO A 73 15.75 0.88 16.17
C PRO A 73 14.38 0.50 16.73
N LEU A 74 13.56 1.46 17.17
CA LEU A 74 12.23 1.18 17.70
C LEU A 74 11.29 0.76 16.55
N LEU A 75 10.39 -0.20 16.82
CA LEU A 75 9.26 -0.49 15.92
C LEU A 75 8.19 0.59 16.11
N ALA A 76 8.57 1.84 15.84
CA ALA A 76 7.74 3.03 15.99
C ALA A 76 7.99 3.95 14.79
N GLY A 77 7.10 4.90 14.60
CA GLY A 77 7.24 5.90 13.55
C GLY A 77 6.20 7.00 13.72
N TYR A 78 6.36 8.05 12.92
CA TYR A 78 5.42 9.15 12.83
C TYR A 78 5.16 9.50 11.37
N VAL A 79 4.09 10.25 11.11
CA VAL A 79 3.72 10.68 9.76
C VAL A 79 4.01 12.17 9.60
N MET A 80 4.57 12.54 8.46
CA MET A 80 4.96 13.93 8.15
C MET A 80 4.27 14.49 6.91
N GLY A 81 3.43 13.69 6.25
CA GLY A 81 2.75 14.10 5.04
C GLY A 81 1.64 15.12 5.28
N VAL A 82 0.98 15.52 4.19
CA VAL A 82 -0.11 16.51 4.22
C VAL A 82 -1.24 16.07 5.17
N GLY A 83 -1.52 14.77 5.25
CA GLY A 83 -2.54 14.21 6.14
C GLY A 83 -2.26 14.47 7.62
N ALA A 84 -0.99 14.51 8.04
CA ALA A 84 -0.62 14.84 9.41
C ALA A 84 -1.07 16.27 9.79
N ARG A 85 -1.05 17.21 8.83
CA ARG A 85 -1.55 18.59 9.02
C ARG A 85 -3.06 18.66 9.23
N PHE A 86 -3.79 17.66 8.72
CA PHE A 86 -5.23 17.50 8.91
C PHE A 86 -5.59 16.67 10.15
N GLY A 87 -4.61 16.32 10.99
CA GLY A 87 -4.84 15.54 12.21
C GLY A 87 -4.99 14.04 11.96
N VAL A 88 -4.55 13.53 10.79
CA VAL A 88 -4.51 12.07 10.56
C VAL A 88 -3.52 11.44 11.54
N THR A 89 -4.02 10.51 12.35
CA THR A 89 -3.17 9.78 13.30
C THR A 89 -2.24 8.81 12.56
N THR A 90 -1.04 8.59 13.11
CA THR A 90 -0.09 7.59 12.58
C THR A 90 -0.73 6.21 12.43
N HIS A 91 -1.59 5.82 13.37
CA HIS A 91 -2.27 4.54 13.33
C HIS A 91 -3.19 4.43 12.10
N PHE A 92 -4.01 5.46 11.85
CA PHE A 92 -4.90 5.50 10.70
C PHE A 92 -4.11 5.49 9.37
N ALA A 93 -3.03 6.27 9.31
CA ALA A 93 -2.12 6.27 8.16
C ALA A 93 -1.52 4.88 7.90
N MET A 94 -1.03 4.20 8.94
CA MET A 94 -0.49 2.83 8.80
C MET A 94 -1.54 1.82 8.36
N THR A 95 -2.77 1.89 8.90
CA THR A 95 -3.88 1.04 8.44
C THR A 95 -4.20 1.29 6.96
N GLY A 96 -4.22 2.56 6.54
CA GLY A 96 -4.44 2.95 5.14
C GLY A 96 -3.35 2.41 4.21
N ILE A 97 -2.08 2.60 4.56
CA ILE A 97 -0.94 2.06 3.81
C ILE A 97 -1.05 0.54 3.67
N SER A 98 -1.34 -0.18 4.76
CA SER A 98 -1.49 -1.63 4.72
C SER A 98 -2.65 -2.08 3.81
N PHE A 99 -3.77 -1.37 3.81
CA PHE A 99 -4.89 -1.67 2.91
C PHE A 99 -4.51 -1.50 1.43
N PHE A 100 -3.92 -0.35 1.09
CA PHE A 100 -3.50 -0.05 -0.28
C PHE A 100 -2.44 -1.02 -0.80
N PHE A 101 -1.41 -1.33 0.00
CA PHE A 101 -0.37 -2.30 -0.38
C PHE A 101 -0.93 -3.72 -0.55
N SER A 102 -1.77 -4.19 0.37
CA SER A 102 -2.39 -5.52 0.24
C SER A 102 -3.24 -5.61 -1.01
N TYR A 103 -4.01 -4.57 -1.35
CA TYR A 103 -4.79 -4.51 -2.57
C TYR A 103 -3.90 -4.52 -3.82
N GLN A 104 -2.85 -3.68 -3.85
CA GLN A 104 -1.92 -3.59 -4.98
C GLN A 104 -1.22 -4.93 -5.27
N ILE A 105 -0.77 -5.64 -4.23
CA ILE A 105 -0.12 -6.95 -4.38
C ILE A 105 -1.07 -7.95 -5.04
N GLY A 106 -2.32 -8.04 -4.62
CA GLY A 106 -3.22 -9.02 -5.24
C GLY A 106 -3.79 -8.57 -6.58
N ALA A 107 -3.95 -7.27 -6.82
CA ALA A 107 -4.23 -6.76 -8.17
C ALA A 107 -3.10 -7.16 -9.14
N MET A 108 -1.83 -7.06 -8.72
CA MET A 108 -0.67 -7.53 -9.48
C MET A 108 -0.73 -9.03 -9.76
N ILE A 109 -1.04 -9.86 -8.75
CA ILE A 109 -1.16 -11.32 -8.91
C ILE A 109 -2.28 -11.67 -9.90
N ILE A 110 -3.44 -11.02 -9.79
CA ILE A 110 -4.56 -11.21 -10.72
C ILE A 110 -4.13 -10.85 -12.15
N CYS A 111 -3.43 -9.74 -12.33
CA CYS A 111 -2.88 -9.36 -13.64
C CYS A 111 -1.96 -10.44 -14.21
N PHE A 112 -1.04 -10.98 -13.42
CA PHE A 112 -0.16 -12.07 -13.85
C PHE A 112 -0.93 -13.31 -14.25
N VAL A 113 -1.93 -13.71 -13.47
CA VAL A 113 -2.77 -14.87 -13.77
C VAL A 113 -3.58 -14.65 -15.03
N ARG A 114 -4.19 -13.47 -15.22
CA ARG A 114 -4.93 -13.13 -16.44
C ARG A 114 -4.03 -13.11 -17.66
N LYS A 115 -2.82 -12.55 -17.56
CA LYS A 115 -1.81 -12.58 -18.63
C LYS A 115 -1.44 -14.01 -19.00
N HIS A 116 -1.17 -14.85 -18.00
CA HIS A 116 -0.87 -16.26 -18.22
C HIS A 116 -2.03 -16.99 -18.90
N GLN A 117 -3.28 -16.79 -18.43
CA GLN A 117 -4.47 -17.40 -19.03
C GLN A 117 -4.71 -16.95 -20.47
N SER A 118 -4.44 -15.69 -20.81
CA SER A 118 -4.56 -15.18 -22.19
C SER A 118 -3.60 -15.89 -23.15
N ILE A 119 -2.35 -16.11 -22.71
CA ILE A 119 -1.33 -16.82 -23.51
C ILE A 119 -1.67 -18.33 -23.59
N ALA A 120 -2.00 -18.94 -22.45
CA ALA A 120 -2.40 -20.35 -22.35
C ALA A 120 -3.64 -20.68 -23.19
N GLY A 121 -4.61 -19.76 -23.25
CA GLY A 121 -5.81 -19.88 -24.09
C GLY A 121 -5.49 -19.90 -25.57
N THR A 122 -4.53 -19.08 -26.02
CA THR A 122 -4.04 -19.08 -27.41
C THR A 122 -3.32 -20.40 -27.73
N LEU A 123 -2.57 -20.95 -26.77
CA LEU A 123 -1.81 -22.19 -26.92
C LEU A 123 -2.61 -23.47 -26.63
N LYS A 124 -3.89 -23.35 -26.22
CA LYS A 124 -4.77 -24.45 -25.72
C LYS A 124 -4.13 -25.36 -24.67
N ARG A 125 -3.15 -24.85 -23.91
CA ARG A 125 -2.35 -25.64 -22.95
C ARG A 125 -2.18 -24.81 -21.66
N TYR A 126 -2.22 -25.46 -20.50
CA TYR A 126 -2.05 -24.83 -19.17
C TYR A 126 -3.17 -23.86 -18.74
N LEU A 127 -4.42 -24.15 -19.10
CA LEU A 127 -5.59 -23.42 -18.59
C LEU A 127 -5.80 -23.74 -17.10
N ILE A 128 -5.96 -22.71 -16.27
CA ILE A 128 -6.24 -22.88 -14.84
C ILE A 128 -7.76 -23.12 -14.70
N PRO A 129 -8.18 -24.16 -13.96
CA PRO A 129 -9.60 -24.42 -13.74
C PRO A 129 -10.26 -23.27 -12.97
N LYS A 130 -11.51 -22.95 -13.34
CA LYS A 130 -12.28 -21.83 -12.77
C LYS A 130 -12.40 -21.87 -11.25
N PHE A 131 -12.44 -23.07 -10.67
CA PHE A 131 -12.51 -23.27 -9.22
C PHE A 131 -11.24 -22.79 -8.49
N LEU A 132 -10.04 -23.00 -9.06
CA LEU A 132 -8.81 -22.47 -8.49
C LEU A 132 -8.75 -20.94 -8.57
N LEU A 133 -9.26 -20.35 -9.65
CA LEU A 133 -9.39 -18.89 -9.78
C LEU A 133 -10.35 -18.32 -8.71
N PHE A 134 -11.45 -19.00 -8.44
CA PHE A 134 -12.39 -18.61 -7.38
C PHE A 134 -11.74 -18.66 -5.99
N PHE A 135 -11.01 -19.72 -5.67
CA PHE A 135 -10.28 -19.80 -4.40
C PHE A 135 -9.20 -18.73 -4.26
N MET A 136 -8.48 -18.43 -5.34
CA MET A 136 -7.49 -17.35 -5.34
C MET A 136 -8.13 -15.99 -5.06
N LEU A 137 -9.29 -15.72 -5.66
CA LEU A 137 -10.06 -14.50 -5.40
C LEU A 137 -10.53 -14.43 -3.94
N LEU A 138 -11.07 -15.53 -3.41
CA LEU A 138 -11.51 -15.61 -2.02
C LEU A 138 -10.35 -15.38 -1.04
N TYR A 139 -9.20 -15.99 -1.30
CA TYR A 139 -7.99 -15.79 -0.52
C TYR A 139 -7.54 -14.33 -0.56
N PHE A 140 -7.53 -13.72 -1.74
CA PHE A 140 -7.18 -12.31 -1.89
C PHE A 140 -8.10 -11.37 -1.09
N VAL A 141 -9.43 -11.53 -1.22
CA VAL A 141 -10.39 -10.72 -0.47
C VAL A 141 -10.19 -10.89 1.04
N THR A 142 -9.97 -12.13 1.48
CA THR A 142 -9.72 -12.43 2.90
C THR A 142 -8.43 -11.76 3.39
N PHE A 143 -7.36 -11.80 2.60
CA PHE A 143 -6.07 -11.19 2.93
C PHE A 143 -6.13 -9.66 2.99
N VAL A 144 -6.80 -9.03 2.01
CA VAL A 144 -6.94 -7.56 1.96
C VAL A 144 -7.76 -7.03 3.14
N LEU A 145 -8.74 -7.79 3.63
CA LEU A 145 -9.57 -7.36 4.75
C LEU A 145 -8.94 -7.71 6.11
N SER A 146 -8.28 -8.87 6.23
CA SER A 146 -7.76 -9.34 7.52
C SER A 146 -6.60 -8.49 8.03
N VAL A 147 -5.64 -8.13 7.17
CA VAL A 147 -4.44 -7.38 7.60
C VAL A 147 -4.81 -5.99 8.15
N PRO A 148 -5.55 -5.12 7.41
CA PRO A 148 -5.98 -3.83 7.93
C PRO A 148 -7.01 -3.98 9.06
N GLY A 149 -7.84 -5.03 9.02
CA GLY A 149 -8.80 -5.34 10.08
C GLY A 149 -8.10 -5.58 11.43
N ILE A 150 -7.09 -6.46 11.46
CA ILE A 150 -6.28 -6.71 12.64
C ILE A 150 -5.61 -5.41 13.11
N LEU A 151 -4.96 -4.67 12.19
CA LEU A 151 -4.35 -3.39 12.54
C LEU A 151 -5.36 -2.42 13.16
N SER A 152 -6.56 -2.30 12.60
CA SER A 152 -7.61 -1.42 13.13
C SER A 152 -8.03 -1.78 14.57
N THR A 153 -8.03 -3.07 14.92
CA THR A 153 -8.34 -3.53 16.28
C THR A 153 -7.25 -3.25 17.31
N LEU A 154 -6.01 -3.02 16.85
CA LEU A 154 -4.88 -2.68 17.71
C LEU A 154 -4.82 -1.18 18.05
N ASN A 155 -5.80 -0.39 17.60
CA ASN A 155 -5.82 1.04 17.86
C ASN A 155 -6.11 1.34 19.34
N ILE A 156 -5.14 1.95 20.02
CA ILE A 156 -5.30 2.45 21.39
C ILE A 156 -5.70 3.93 21.32
N PRO A 157 -6.74 4.39 22.04
CA PRO A 157 -7.12 5.79 22.12
C PRO A 157 -5.94 6.67 22.56
N GLU A 158 -5.80 7.84 21.95
CA GLU A 158 -4.63 8.71 22.15
C GLU A 158 -4.43 9.14 23.61
N SER A 159 -5.50 9.33 24.37
CA SER A 159 -5.48 9.64 25.80
C SER A 159 -4.88 8.52 26.67
N GLN A 160 -4.99 7.26 26.24
CA GLN A 160 -4.55 6.09 27.00
C GLN A 160 -3.16 5.60 26.57
N LYS A 161 -2.61 6.09 25.45
CA LYS A 161 -1.31 5.65 24.93
C LYS A 161 -0.18 5.90 25.93
N LEU A 162 -0.17 7.05 26.59
CA LEU A 162 0.88 7.40 27.56
C LEU A 162 0.77 6.53 28.84
N GLU A 163 -0.45 6.27 29.31
CA GLU A 163 -0.68 5.38 30.46
C GLU A 163 -0.27 3.95 30.15
N PHE A 164 -0.58 3.47 28.94
CA PHE A 164 -0.15 2.15 28.48
C PHE A 164 1.38 2.02 28.43
N VAL A 165 2.08 3.05 27.94
CA VAL A 165 3.56 3.07 27.94
C VAL A 165 4.09 3.01 29.37
N LYS A 166 3.51 3.77 30.31
CA LYS A 166 3.89 3.75 31.73
C LYS A 166 3.66 2.38 32.37
N LEU A 167 2.57 1.70 32.01
CA LEU A 167 2.22 0.38 32.52
C LEU A 167 3.16 -0.72 31.99
N VAL A 168 3.45 -0.69 30.68
CA VAL A 168 4.22 -1.75 29.99
C VAL A 168 5.73 -1.54 30.15
N ARG A 169 6.20 -0.29 30.19
CA ARG A 169 7.62 0.02 30.33
C ARG A 169 7.85 1.14 31.37
N PRO A 170 7.74 0.84 32.67
CA PRO A 170 7.90 1.83 33.74
C PRO A 170 9.31 2.44 33.81
N GLN A 171 10.31 1.83 33.16
CA GLN A 171 11.71 2.28 33.16
C GLN A 171 12.08 3.16 31.95
N ALA A 172 11.14 3.44 31.04
CA ALA A 172 11.41 4.24 29.82
C ALA A 172 11.20 5.75 30.00
N LEU A 173 10.82 6.20 31.19
CA LEU A 173 10.46 7.57 31.51
C LEU A 173 11.19 8.04 32.78
#